data_AF-A0A0F4YLI1-F1
#
_entry.id   AF-A0A0F4YLI1-F1
#
_cell.length_a   1.000
_cell.length_b   1.000
_cell.length_c   1.000
_cell.angle_alpha   90.00
_cell.angle_beta   90.00
_cell.angle_gamma   90.00
#
_symmetry.space_group_name_H-M   'P 1'
#
loop_
_entity.id
_entity.type
_entity.pdbx_description
1 polymer ?
#
loop_
_entity_poly.entity_id
_entity_poly.type
_entity_poly.pdbx_seq_one_letter_code
_entity_poly.pdbx_strand_id
1 'polypeptide(L)'
;MAGETSKSLQDLCAQVKALLPEQFRQDAWYLIVASVLVASGKPLELGPLYTYLVESAGADDAEEKSLKTRLSDALMKEWTLVGIPLVITAVAALGKAEKERNEKRGVKVEPLTTDERGLLAFPEKRQNLDINTAIPDRGTKFLQQLYRENLEPIFSTWGSYGPDFMWMERAVIYGLFLSDHEVLSAVEAELVILASIMSQGLSGPTIWHLRGLRRLGVSEDDVESVQKAIEAVATWAGKSVEGWPRVTDVPDVI
;
A
#
# COMPACT_ATOMS: atom_id res chain seq x y z
N MET A 1 -26.52 -18.83 18.83
CA MET A 1 -26.29 -18.66 17.38
C MET A 1 -24.87 -19.11 17.09
N ALA A 2 -24.69 -19.91 16.04
CA ALA A 2 -23.48 -20.67 15.78
C ALA A 2 -22.25 -19.75 15.67
N GLY A 3 -21.18 -20.13 16.37
CA GLY A 3 -19.89 -19.46 16.24
C GLY A 3 -19.36 -19.70 14.84
N GLU A 4 -19.31 -18.65 14.03
CA GLU A 4 -18.47 -18.64 12.84
C GLU A 4 -17.03 -18.84 13.32
N THR A 5 -16.43 -19.97 12.93
CA THR A 5 -15.00 -20.16 13.04
C THR A 5 -14.34 -19.02 12.27
N SER A 6 -13.76 -18.06 12.99
CA SER A 6 -12.97 -16.98 12.39
C SER A 6 -11.94 -17.63 11.47
N LYS A 7 -12.03 -17.38 10.16
CA LYS A 7 -11.06 -17.89 9.17
C LYS A 7 -9.66 -17.46 9.59
N SER A 8 -8.66 -18.33 9.42
CA SER A 8 -7.28 -17.99 9.76
C SER A 8 -6.70 -16.97 8.77
N LEU A 9 -5.60 -16.31 9.14
CA LEU A 9 -4.88 -15.42 8.22
C LEU A 9 -4.34 -16.19 7.00
N GLN A 10 -3.98 -17.46 7.18
CA GLN A 10 -3.52 -18.35 6.12
C GLN A 10 -4.64 -18.63 5.11
N ASP A 11 -5.86 -18.90 5.59
CA ASP A 11 -7.04 -19.08 4.73
C ASP A 11 -7.36 -17.80 3.96
N LEU A 12 -7.23 -16.64 4.61
CA LEU A 12 -7.40 -15.34 3.95
C LEU A 12 -6.36 -15.14 2.84
N CYS A 13 -5.09 -15.43 3.10
CA CYS A 13 -4.02 -15.30 2.11
C CYS A 13 -4.27 -16.20 0.90
N ALA A 14 -4.70 -17.45 1.13
CA ALA A 14 -5.07 -18.37 0.06
C ALA A 14 -6.27 -17.87 -0.74
N GLN A 15 -7.30 -17.34 -0.06
CA GLN A 15 -8.48 -16.75 -0.70
C GLN A 15 -8.11 -15.56 -1.58
N VAL A 16 -7.29 -14.63 -1.09
CA VAL A 16 -6.86 -13.44 -1.84
C VAL A 16 -6.05 -13.82 -3.07
N LYS A 17 -5.10 -14.77 -2.94
CA LYS A 17 -4.36 -15.30 -4.09
C LYS A 17 -5.28 -15.89 -5.15
N ALA A 18 -6.30 -16.64 -4.74
CA ALA A 18 -7.24 -17.28 -5.67
C ALA A 18 -8.14 -16.27 -6.42
N LEU A 19 -8.42 -15.12 -5.80
CA LEU A 19 -9.23 -14.06 -6.41
C LEU A 19 -8.46 -13.25 -7.46
N LEU A 20 -7.15 -13.08 -7.28
CA LEU A 20 -6.36 -12.20 -8.12
C LEU A 20 -5.97 -12.84 -9.47
N PRO A 21 -5.82 -12.05 -10.54
CA PRO A 21 -5.28 -12.53 -11.81
C PRO A 21 -3.80 -12.89 -11.68
N GLU A 22 -3.28 -13.68 -12.63
CA GLU A 22 -1.90 -14.21 -12.59
C GLU A 22 -0.86 -13.11 -12.38
N GLN A 23 -1.02 -11.96 -13.04
CA GLN A 23 -0.13 -10.81 -12.95
C GLN A 23 0.04 -10.23 -11.53
N PHE A 24 -0.91 -10.46 -10.61
CA PHE A 24 -0.83 -9.97 -9.23
C PHE A 24 -0.64 -11.09 -8.20
N ARG A 25 -0.77 -12.36 -8.61
CA ARG A 25 -0.66 -13.52 -7.71
C ARG A 25 0.76 -13.79 -7.23
N GLN A 26 1.77 -13.40 -8.00
CA GLN A 26 3.15 -13.75 -7.71
C GLN A 26 3.75 -12.82 -6.64
N ASP A 27 3.64 -11.50 -6.84
CA ASP A 27 4.40 -10.52 -6.06
C ASP A 27 3.59 -9.33 -5.54
N ALA A 28 2.35 -9.11 -5.99
CA ALA A 28 1.55 -7.95 -5.58
C ALA A 28 0.46 -8.27 -4.53
N TRP A 29 -0.04 -9.50 -4.46
CA TRP A 29 -1.18 -9.86 -3.60
C TRP A 29 -0.99 -9.50 -2.11
N TYR A 30 0.23 -9.66 -1.58
CA TYR A 30 0.49 -9.38 -0.18
C TYR A 30 0.58 -7.88 0.12
N LEU A 31 0.81 -7.03 -0.90
CA LEU A 31 0.73 -5.58 -0.76
C LEU A 31 -0.73 -5.18 -0.49
N ILE A 32 -1.68 -5.77 -1.24
CA ILE A 32 -3.12 -5.57 -1.01
C ILE A 32 -3.49 -6.03 0.40
N VAL A 33 -3.09 -7.24 0.80
CA VAL A 33 -3.40 -7.76 2.15
C VAL A 33 -2.82 -6.86 3.24
N ALA A 34 -1.54 -6.48 3.12
CA ALA A 34 -0.87 -5.59 4.06
C ALA A 34 -1.62 -4.26 4.21
N SER A 35 -1.90 -3.58 3.10
CA SER A 35 -2.55 -2.28 3.11
C SER A 35 -3.97 -2.33 3.66
N VAL A 36 -4.78 -3.33 3.27
CA VAL A 36 -6.13 -3.46 3.82
C VAL A 36 -6.10 -3.77 5.33
N LEU A 37 -5.17 -4.59 5.81
CA LEU A 37 -5.02 -4.86 7.25
C LEU A 37 -4.68 -3.59 8.04
N VAL A 38 -3.73 -2.78 7.56
CA VAL A 38 -3.37 -1.51 8.21
C VAL A 38 -4.56 -0.55 8.19
N ALA A 39 -5.13 -0.27 7.01
CA ALA A 39 -6.27 0.64 6.83
C ALA A 39 -7.51 0.19 7.60
N SER A 40 -7.67 -1.11 7.84
CA SER A 40 -8.79 -1.68 8.61
C SER A 40 -8.57 -1.72 10.12
N GLY A 41 -7.45 -1.18 10.63
CA GLY A 41 -7.16 -1.15 12.06
C GLY A 41 -6.65 -2.48 12.61
N LYS A 42 -6.04 -3.32 11.76
CA LYS A 42 -5.36 -4.58 12.12
C LYS A 42 -3.84 -4.54 11.88
N PRO A 43 -3.11 -3.45 12.22
CA PRO A 43 -1.69 -3.32 11.89
C PRO A 43 -0.79 -4.40 12.53
N LEU A 44 -1.21 -5.00 13.65
CA LEU A 44 -0.45 -6.06 14.31
C LEU A 44 -0.42 -7.38 13.51
N GLU A 45 -1.35 -7.57 12.56
CA GLU A 45 -1.39 -8.75 11.70
C GLU A 45 -0.27 -8.78 10.66
N LEU A 46 0.49 -7.69 10.51
CA LEU A 46 1.65 -7.65 9.62
C LEU A 46 2.79 -8.57 10.08
N GLY A 47 2.95 -8.80 11.39
CA GLY A 47 3.92 -9.76 11.92
C GLY A 47 3.59 -11.21 11.53
N PRO A 48 2.37 -11.70 11.80
CA PRO A 48 1.88 -12.98 11.30
C PRO A 48 1.92 -13.10 9.76
N LEU A 49 1.54 -12.04 9.03
CA LEU A 49 1.63 -12.05 7.56
C LEU A 49 3.07 -12.22 7.08
N TYR A 50 4.01 -11.46 7.65
CA TYR A 50 5.44 -11.60 7.35
C TYR A 50 5.93 -13.02 7.60
N THR A 51 5.60 -13.57 8.77
CA THR A 51 5.97 -14.95 9.14
C THR A 51 5.42 -15.95 8.13
N TYR A 52 4.14 -15.82 7.77
CA TYR A 52 3.53 -16.65 6.73
C TYR A 52 4.27 -16.53 5.39
N LEU A 53 4.60 -15.31 4.95
CA LEU A 53 5.27 -15.08 3.67
C LEU A 53 6.65 -15.74 3.60
N VAL A 54 7.47 -15.57 4.65
CA VAL A 54 8.84 -16.09 4.66
C VAL A 54 8.90 -17.60 4.93
N GLU A 55 7.96 -18.16 5.71
CA GLU A 55 7.94 -19.59 6.02
C GLU A 55 7.20 -20.41 4.95
N SER A 56 6.05 -19.95 4.45
CA SER A 56 5.26 -20.72 3.47
C SER A 56 5.88 -20.74 2.07
N ALA A 57 6.61 -19.68 1.70
CA ALA A 57 7.33 -19.62 0.43
C ALA A 57 8.71 -20.30 0.51
N GLY A 58 9.18 -20.67 1.71
CA GLY A 58 10.55 -21.13 1.90
C GLY A 58 11.57 -20.08 1.46
N ALA A 59 11.27 -18.81 1.69
CA ALA A 59 11.99 -17.68 1.11
C ALA A 59 13.48 -17.72 1.51
N ASP A 60 14.36 -17.59 0.52
CA ASP A 60 15.78 -17.41 0.76
C ASP A 60 16.08 -15.98 1.30
N ASP A 61 17.35 -15.72 1.63
CA ASP A 61 17.75 -14.42 2.21
C ASP A 61 17.55 -13.25 1.22
N ALA A 62 17.64 -13.49 -0.09
CA ALA A 62 17.42 -12.47 -1.10
C ALA A 62 15.93 -12.17 -1.29
N GLU A 63 15.09 -13.20 -1.31
CA GLU A 63 13.63 -13.11 -1.37
C GLU A 63 13.07 -12.43 -0.12
N GLU A 64 13.54 -12.80 1.08
CA GLU A 64 13.15 -12.15 2.33
C GLU A 64 13.58 -10.66 2.37
N LYS A 65 14.79 -10.34 1.87
CA LYS A 65 15.24 -8.96 1.74
C LYS A 65 14.36 -8.17 0.77
N SER A 66 14.01 -8.75 -0.37
CA SER A 66 13.08 -8.15 -1.33
C SER A 66 11.71 -7.89 -0.71
N LEU A 67 11.16 -8.89 -0.02
CA LEU A 67 9.87 -8.80 0.66
C LEU A 67 9.85 -7.67 1.69
N LYS A 68 10.86 -7.60 2.57
CA LYS A 68 10.99 -6.52 3.56
C LYS A 68 11.05 -5.15 2.90
N THR A 69 11.79 -5.04 1.79
CA THR A 69 11.95 -3.79 1.05
C THR A 69 10.60 -3.34 0.46
N ARG A 70 9.83 -4.28 -0.11
CA ARG A 70 8.51 -4.02 -0.69
C ARG A 70 7.44 -3.71 0.35
N LEU A 71 7.40 -4.43 1.47
CA LEU A 71 6.51 -4.12 2.60
C LEU A 71 6.82 -2.75 3.22
N SER A 72 8.11 -2.41 3.36
CA SER A 72 8.54 -1.09 3.82
C SER A 72 8.07 0.01 2.86
N ASP A 73 8.25 -0.18 1.55
CA ASP A 73 7.81 0.81 0.55
C ASP A 73 6.28 0.97 0.51
N ALA A 74 5.52 -0.12 0.68
CA ALA A 74 4.06 -0.07 0.81
C ALA A 74 3.62 0.77 2.02
N LEU A 75 4.21 0.54 3.20
CA LEU A 75 3.93 1.30 4.42
C LEU A 75 4.33 2.78 4.31
N MET A 76 5.44 3.05 3.63
CA MET A 76 5.90 4.42 3.35
C MET A 76 5.01 5.17 2.35
N LYS A 77 4.25 4.47 1.51
CA LYS A 77 3.20 5.06 0.66
C LYS A 77 1.90 5.24 1.44
N GLU A 78 1.49 4.19 2.14
CA GLU A 78 0.22 4.09 2.83
C GLU A 78 0.04 5.10 3.98
N TRP A 79 1.10 5.49 4.70
CA TRP A 79 0.96 6.43 5.83
C TRP A 79 0.30 7.76 5.43
N THR A 80 0.48 8.17 4.17
CA THR A 80 -0.12 9.38 3.60
C THR A 80 -1.65 9.30 3.49
N LEU A 81 -2.20 8.09 3.54
CA LEU A 81 -3.62 7.78 3.32
C LEU A 81 -4.35 7.35 4.60
N VAL A 82 -3.64 6.69 5.52
CA VAL A 82 -4.23 6.11 6.75
C VAL A 82 -3.69 6.72 8.05
N GLY A 83 -2.65 7.56 7.94
CA GLY A 83 -1.97 8.19 9.08
C GLY A 83 -0.85 7.34 9.68
N ILE A 84 0.16 8.04 10.19
CA ILE A 84 1.40 7.44 10.71
C ILE A 84 1.22 6.50 11.93
N PRO A 85 0.25 6.66 12.86
CA PRO A 85 0.17 5.79 14.04
C PRO A 85 -0.10 4.32 13.71
N LEU A 86 -0.95 4.04 12.72
CA LEU A 86 -1.23 2.67 12.28
C LEU A 86 0.00 2.05 11.61
N VAL A 87 0.70 2.83 10.79
CA VAL A 87 1.92 2.40 10.10
C VAL A 87 3.06 2.11 11.07
N ILE A 88 3.32 2.98 12.07
CA ILE A 88 4.35 2.70 13.08
C ILE A 88 4.04 1.41 13.85
N THR A 89 2.76 1.17 14.16
CA THR A 89 2.32 -0.08 14.80
C THR A 89 2.61 -1.30 13.92
N ALA A 90 2.36 -1.19 12.62
CA ALA A 90 2.63 -2.25 11.65
C ALA A 90 4.15 -2.51 11.49
N VAL A 91 4.96 -1.46 11.39
CA VAL A 91 6.43 -1.57 11.33
C VAL A 91 6.98 -2.24 12.59
N ALA A 92 6.45 -1.91 13.77
CA ALA A 92 6.85 -2.57 15.01
C ALA A 92 6.50 -4.07 15.01
N ALA A 93 5.33 -4.45 14.48
CA ALA A 93 4.93 -5.84 14.34
C ALA A 93 5.85 -6.62 13.37
N LEU A 94 6.21 -6.01 12.23
CA LEU A 94 7.18 -6.57 11.29
C LEU A 94 8.56 -6.76 11.93
N GLY A 95 9.08 -5.73 12.59
CA GLY A 95 10.40 -5.78 13.23
C GLY A 95 10.47 -6.83 14.35
N LYS A 96 9.38 -7.02 15.10
CA LYS A 96 9.28 -8.10 16.08
C LYS A 96 9.35 -9.49 15.41
N ALA A 97 8.57 -9.71 14.34
CA ALA A 97 8.56 -10.98 13.63
C ALA A 97 9.92 -11.29 12.97
N GLU A 98 10.56 -10.28 12.36
CA GLU A 98 11.92 -10.40 11.81
C GLU A 98 12.93 -10.80 12.90
N LYS A 99 12.88 -10.14 14.05
CA LYS A 99 13.77 -10.46 15.19
C LYS A 99 13.59 -11.91 15.64
N GLU A 100 12.35 -12.33 15.90
CA GLU A 100 12.04 -13.70 16.33
C GLU A 100 12.53 -14.74 15.31
N ARG A 101 12.41 -14.44 14.01
CA ARG A 101 12.91 -15.33 12.95
C ARG A 101 14.44 -15.41 12.93
N ASN A 102 15.14 -14.28 13.04
CA ASN A 102 16.61 -14.26 13.10
C ASN A 102 17.13 -15.02 14.32
N GLU A 103 16.49 -14.88 15.47
CA GLU A 103 16.80 -15.64 16.69
C GLU A 103 16.64 -17.15 16.47
N LYS A 104 15.52 -17.60 15.87
CA LYS A 104 15.30 -19.02 15.53
C LYS A 104 16.36 -19.58 14.58
N ARG A 105 16.89 -18.76 13.67
CA ARG A 105 17.94 -19.14 12.70
C ARG A 105 19.36 -19.01 13.26
N GLY A 106 19.54 -18.48 14.47
CA GLY A 106 20.85 -18.17 15.02
C GLY A 106 21.60 -17.07 14.25
N VAL A 107 20.88 -16.21 13.53
CA VAL A 107 21.45 -15.10 12.75
C VAL A 107 21.73 -13.92 13.68
N LYS A 108 22.99 -13.49 13.73
CA LYS A 108 23.38 -12.27 14.45
C LYS A 108 23.11 -11.06 13.56
N VAL A 109 22.22 -10.18 14.02
CA VAL A 109 21.90 -8.93 13.32
C VAL A 109 22.92 -7.86 13.69
N GLU A 110 23.53 -7.24 12.69
CA GLU A 110 24.45 -6.11 12.92
C GLU A 110 23.69 -4.89 13.43
N PRO A 111 24.29 -4.08 14.32
CA PRO A 111 23.67 -2.85 14.80
C PRO A 111 23.33 -1.89 13.65
N LEU A 112 22.23 -1.16 13.79
CA LEU A 112 21.87 -0.09 12.86
C LEU A 112 22.92 1.03 12.89
N THR A 113 23.19 1.62 11.72
CA THR A 113 24.12 2.75 11.60
C THR A 113 23.55 4.00 12.25
N THR A 114 24.40 4.74 12.96
CA THR A 114 24.07 6.03 13.55
C THR A 114 24.82 7.18 12.87
N ASP A 115 24.23 8.37 12.87
CA ASP A 115 24.89 9.61 12.46
C ASP A 115 25.88 10.11 13.52
N GLU A 116 26.56 11.22 13.23
CA GLU A 116 27.53 11.87 14.13
C GLU A 116 26.94 12.34 15.47
N ARG A 117 25.60 12.41 15.58
CA ARG A 117 24.86 12.78 16.80
C ARG A 117 24.40 11.55 17.59
N GLY A 118 24.69 10.34 17.10
CA GLY A 118 24.23 9.08 17.71
C GLY A 118 22.77 8.74 17.42
N LEU A 119 22.12 9.41 16.46
CA LEU A 119 20.76 9.09 16.01
C LEU A 119 20.81 8.08 14.86
N LEU A 120 19.72 7.34 14.61
CA LEU A 120 19.64 6.44 13.45
C LEU A 120 19.89 7.23 12.15
N ALA A 121 20.85 6.75 11.36
CA ALA A 121 21.19 7.39 10.10
C ALA A 121 20.07 7.22 9.07
N PHE A 122 19.78 8.28 8.32
CA PHE A 122 18.87 8.17 7.17
C PHE A 122 19.52 7.36 6.05
N PRO A 123 18.76 6.50 5.35
CA PRO A 123 19.27 5.80 4.17
C PRO A 123 19.71 6.82 3.11
N GLU A 124 20.76 6.50 2.36
CA GLU A 124 21.37 7.38 1.35
C GLU A 124 20.33 7.99 0.40
N LYS A 125 19.38 7.18 -0.06
CA LYS A 125 18.29 7.63 -0.95
C LYS A 125 17.33 8.68 -0.38
N ARG A 126 17.36 8.92 0.94
CA ARG A 126 16.56 9.95 1.62
C ARG A 126 17.40 11.18 1.99
N GLN A 127 18.67 11.21 1.60
CA GLN A 127 19.55 12.36 1.78
C GLN A 127 19.51 13.27 0.55
N ASN A 128 19.65 14.58 0.75
CA ASN A 128 19.76 15.58 -0.33
C ASN A 128 18.61 15.55 -1.37
N LEU A 129 17.38 15.32 -0.90
CA LEU A 129 16.19 15.28 -1.74
C LEU A 129 15.89 16.66 -2.35
N ASP A 130 15.63 16.70 -3.65
CA ASP A 130 15.16 17.92 -4.32
C ASP A 130 13.64 18.06 -4.21
N ILE A 131 13.20 18.75 -3.16
CA ILE A 131 11.79 18.98 -2.86
C ILE A 131 11.15 20.10 -3.71
N ASN A 132 11.94 20.84 -4.49
CA ASN A 132 11.44 22.01 -5.23
C ASN A 132 11.31 21.75 -6.73
N THR A 133 12.03 20.78 -7.31
CA THR A 133 11.90 20.46 -8.74
C THR A 133 11.60 18.98 -9.01
N ALA A 134 12.56 18.08 -8.81
CA ALA A 134 12.44 16.68 -9.25
C ALA A 134 11.27 15.94 -8.57
N ILE A 135 11.07 16.15 -7.27
CA ILE A 135 9.99 15.53 -6.50
C ILE A 135 8.61 16.05 -6.92
N PRO A 136 8.36 17.38 -6.96
CA PRO A 136 7.12 17.91 -7.52
C PRO A 136 6.82 17.44 -8.95
N ASP A 137 7.84 17.35 -9.81
CA ASP A 137 7.67 16.95 -11.21
C ASP A 137 7.21 15.49 -11.35
N ARG A 138 7.81 14.55 -10.59
CA ARG A 138 7.36 13.15 -10.62
C ARG A 138 5.95 13.00 -10.04
N GLY A 139 5.62 13.73 -8.97
CA GLY A 139 4.28 13.74 -8.41
C GLY A 139 3.23 14.26 -9.39
N THR A 140 3.56 15.36 -10.08
CA THR A 140 2.70 15.94 -11.13
C THR A 140 2.46 14.95 -12.27
N LYS A 141 3.49 14.25 -12.74
CA LYS A 141 3.37 13.25 -13.81
C LYS A 141 2.45 12.10 -13.41
N PHE A 142 2.60 11.56 -12.20
CA PHE A 142 1.76 10.45 -11.75
C PHE A 142 0.30 10.88 -11.55
N LEU A 143 0.06 12.06 -10.95
CA LEU A 143 -1.27 12.67 -10.86
C LEU A 143 -1.93 12.82 -12.25
N GLN A 144 -1.18 13.28 -13.25
CA GLN A 144 -1.69 13.42 -14.62
C GLN A 144 -2.02 12.06 -15.26
N GLN A 145 -1.26 11.01 -14.97
CA GLN A 145 -1.56 9.65 -15.46
C GLN A 145 -2.86 9.11 -14.87
N LEU A 146 -3.08 9.27 -13.56
CA LEU A 146 -4.25 8.75 -12.85
C LEU A 146 -5.51 9.56 -13.12
N TYR A 147 -5.43 10.88 -13.04
CA TYR A 147 -6.61 11.74 -13.03
C TYR A 147 -6.90 12.39 -14.38
N ARG A 148 -5.91 12.52 -15.29
CA ARG A 148 -6.06 13.11 -16.63
C ARG A 148 -6.91 14.39 -16.58
N GLU A 149 -7.98 14.47 -17.39
CA GLU A 149 -8.92 15.59 -17.45
C GLU A 149 -9.75 15.78 -16.18
N ASN A 150 -9.80 14.81 -15.25
CA ASN A 150 -10.48 14.95 -13.97
C ASN A 150 -9.65 15.69 -12.91
N LEU A 151 -8.34 15.89 -13.13
CA LEU A 151 -7.46 16.51 -12.13
C LEU A 151 -7.87 17.95 -11.81
N GLU A 152 -8.04 18.78 -12.86
CA GLU A 152 -8.39 20.20 -12.70
C GLU A 152 -9.77 20.38 -12.03
N PRO A 153 -10.83 19.64 -12.41
CA PRO A 153 -12.08 19.65 -11.66
C PRO A 153 -11.93 19.32 -10.18
N ILE A 154 -11.12 18.31 -9.81
CA ILE A 154 -10.88 17.97 -8.40
C ILE A 154 -10.24 19.14 -7.67
N PHE A 155 -9.18 19.74 -8.24
CA PHE A 155 -8.47 20.85 -7.61
C PHE A 155 -9.33 22.10 -7.48
N SER A 156 -10.24 22.34 -8.42
CA SER A 156 -11.18 23.48 -8.35
C SER A 156 -12.11 23.42 -7.13
N THR A 157 -12.32 22.23 -6.54
CA THR A 157 -13.17 22.07 -5.34
C THR A 157 -12.49 22.58 -4.05
N TRP A 158 -11.19 22.84 -4.06
CA TRP A 158 -10.43 23.20 -2.86
C TRP A 158 -10.51 24.70 -2.49
N GLY A 159 -11.08 25.53 -3.37
CA GLY A 159 -11.25 26.95 -3.12
C GLY A 159 -9.94 27.67 -2.77
N SER A 160 -9.96 28.54 -1.75
CA SER A 160 -8.79 29.30 -1.32
C SER A 160 -7.66 28.45 -0.71
N TYR A 161 -7.93 27.20 -0.34
CA TYR A 161 -6.93 26.29 0.20
C TYR A 161 -6.11 25.59 -0.91
N GLY A 162 -6.54 25.71 -2.17
CA GLY A 162 -5.97 25.01 -3.31
C GLY A 162 -4.46 25.10 -3.44
N PRO A 163 -3.81 26.27 -3.35
CA PRO A 163 -2.37 26.38 -3.56
C PRO A 163 -1.50 25.52 -2.63
N ASP A 164 -1.81 25.51 -1.33
CA ASP A 164 -1.04 24.73 -0.35
C ASP A 164 -1.29 23.23 -0.50
N PHE A 165 -2.55 22.84 -0.77
CA PHE A 165 -2.89 21.43 -1.02
C PHE A 165 -2.31 20.93 -2.34
N MET A 166 -2.24 21.76 -3.39
CA MET A 166 -1.55 21.41 -4.63
C MET A 166 -0.06 21.19 -4.40
N TRP A 167 0.60 22.02 -3.60
CA TRP A 167 1.99 21.79 -3.22
C TRP A 167 2.12 20.48 -2.43
N MET A 168 1.27 20.27 -1.44
CA MET A 168 1.28 19.05 -0.62
C MET A 168 1.10 17.79 -1.47
N GLU A 169 0.12 17.79 -2.38
CA GLU A 169 -0.14 16.67 -3.28
C GLU A 169 1.03 16.42 -4.22
N ARG A 170 1.51 17.46 -4.91
CA ARG A 170 2.57 17.32 -5.93
C ARG A 170 3.93 17.00 -5.31
N ALA A 171 4.30 17.63 -4.20
CA ALA A 171 5.63 17.52 -3.62
C ALA A 171 5.71 16.46 -2.51
N VAL A 172 4.68 16.34 -1.66
CA VAL A 172 4.74 15.48 -0.47
C VAL A 172 4.05 14.15 -0.74
N ILE A 173 2.74 14.15 -0.96
CA ILE A 173 1.95 12.92 -1.04
C ILE A 173 2.34 12.12 -2.29
N TYR A 174 2.07 12.66 -3.48
CA TYR A 174 2.47 12.02 -4.73
C TYR A 174 3.96 12.13 -4.95
N GLY A 175 4.52 13.32 -4.82
CA GLY A 175 5.94 13.55 -5.09
C GLY A 175 6.84 12.66 -4.26
N LEU A 176 6.83 12.83 -2.94
CA LEU A 176 7.83 12.16 -2.09
C LEU A 176 7.53 10.67 -1.87
N PHE A 177 6.26 10.26 -1.84
CA PHE A 177 5.88 8.89 -1.49
C PHE A 177 5.19 8.11 -2.61
N LEU A 178 4.00 8.50 -3.05
CA LEU A 178 3.17 7.63 -3.92
C LEU A 178 3.79 7.41 -5.31
N SER A 179 4.51 8.40 -5.84
CA SER A 179 5.17 8.33 -7.17
C SER A 179 6.63 7.87 -7.10
N ASP A 180 7.10 7.47 -5.91
CA ASP A 180 8.44 6.93 -5.73
C ASP A 180 8.48 5.47 -6.17
N HIS A 181 8.60 5.23 -7.48
CA HIS A 181 8.48 3.89 -8.08
C HIS A 181 9.80 3.11 -8.16
N GLU A 182 10.76 3.39 -7.27
CA GLU A 182 12.06 2.69 -7.23
C GLU A 182 11.91 1.22 -6.80
N VAL A 183 10.94 0.93 -5.94
CA VAL A 183 10.69 -0.42 -5.37
C VAL A 183 9.38 -1.00 -5.88
N LEU A 184 8.27 -0.29 -5.66
CA LEU A 184 6.96 -0.65 -6.20
C LEU A 184 6.71 0.09 -7.51
N SER A 185 6.28 -0.63 -8.55
CA SER A 185 5.85 -0.06 -9.83
C SER A 185 4.65 0.87 -9.66
N ALA A 186 4.32 1.64 -10.71
CA ALA A 186 3.14 2.52 -10.70
C ALA A 186 1.83 1.75 -10.43
N VAL A 187 1.69 0.54 -10.98
CA VAL A 187 0.51 -0.30 -10.75
C VAL A 187 0.47 -0.79 -9.29
N GLU A 188 1.59 -1.25 -8.74
CA GLU A 188 1.65 -1.70 -7.34
C GLU A 188 1.43 -0.55 -6.35
N ALA A 189 1.95 0.65 -6.65
CA ALA A 189 1.65 1.84 -5.87
C ALA A 189 0.15 2.16 -5.90
N GLU A 190 -0.50 2.08 -7.06
CA GLU A 190 -1.95 2.27 -7.19
C GLU A 190 -2.77 1.17 -6.49
N LEU A 191 -2.29 -0.08 -6.44
CA LEU A 191 -2.89 -1.14 -5.64
C LEU A 191 -2.87 -0.80 -4.14
N VAL A 192 -1.75 -0.29 -3.63
CA VAL A 192 -1.63 0.20 -2.24
C VAL A 192 -2.61 1.34 -2.01
N ILE A 193 -2.65 2.33 -2.91
CA ILE A 193 -3.51 3.51 -2.78
C ILE A 193 -4.99 3.11 -2.75
N LEU A 194 -5.43 2.33 -3.73
CA LEU A 194 -6.80 1.84 -3.82
C LEU A 194 -7.18 1.00 -2.60
N ALA A 195 -6.32 0.07 -2.19
CA ALA A 195 -6.55 -0.77 -1.00
C ALA A 195 -6.71 0.06 0.27
N SER A 196 -5.83 1.03 0.51
CA SER A 196 -5.87 1.89 1.69
C SER A 196 -7.08 2.82 1.72
N ILE A 197 -7.48 3.39 0.58
CA ILE A 197 -8.62 4.32 0.48
C ILE A 197 -9.95 3.58 0.56
N MET A 198 -10.10 2.49 -0.21
CA MET A 198 -11.35 1.73 -0.29
C MET A 198 -11.71 1.12 1.07
N SER A 199 -10.71 0.65 1.83
CA SER A 199 -10.87 0.09 3.18
C SER A 199 -11.37 1.08 4.23
N GLN A 200 -11.30 2.38 3.94
CA GLN A 200 -11.84 3.45 4.78
C GLN A 200 -13.30 3.80 4.43
N GLY A 201 -13.87 3.21 3.37
CA GLY A 201 -15.24 3.48 2.92
C GLY A 201 -15.42 4.83 2.21
N LEU A 202 -14.34 5.40 1.67
CA LEU A 202 -14.34 6.71 1.03
C LEU A 202 -14.78 6.62 -0.44
N SER A 203 -16.08 6.77 -0.70
CA SER A 203 -16.67 6.55 -2.04
C SER A 203 -16.03 7.39 -3.16
N GLY A 204 -15.94 8.72 -2.98
CA GLY A 204 -15.37 9.63 -4.01
C GLY A 204 -13.93 9.28 -4.40
N PRO A 205 -12.98 9.27 -3.45
CA PRO A 205 -11.60 8.85 -3.71
C PRO A 205 -11.49 7.42 -4.26
N THR A 206 -12.31 6.47 -3.79
CA THR A 206 -12.32 5.09 -4.32
C THR A 206 -12.63 5.09 -5.82
N ILE A 207 -13.64 5.85 -6.27
CA ILE A 207 -13.98 5.98 -7.69
C ILE A 207 -12.79 6.50 -8.50
N TRP A 208 -12.05 7.47 -7.96
CA TRP A 208 -10.89 8.03 -8.65
C TRP A 208 -9.77 7.00 -8.85
N HIS A 209 -9.50 6.16 -7.85
CA HIS A 209 -8.43 5.17 -7.91
C HIS A 209 -8.83 3.87 -8.61
N LEU A 210 -10.12 3.52 -8.63
CA LEU A 210 -10.62 2.51 -9.57
C LEU A 210 -10.36 2.95 -11.01
N ARG A 211 -10.63 4.23 -11.32
CA ARG A 211 -10.32 4.81 -12.62
C ARG A 211 -8.80 4.87 -12.87
N GLY A 212 -8.03 5.31 -11.88
CA GLY A 212 -6.57 5.41 -11.94
C GLY A 212 -5.92 4.08 -12.32
N LEU A 213 -6.33 2.99 -11.66
CA LEU A 213 -5.82 1.65 -11.96
C LEU A 213 -6.12 1.20 -13.40
N ARG A 214 -7.32 1.53 -13.92
CA ARG A 214 -7.69 1.28 -15.33
C ARG A 214 -6.81 2.08 -16.29
N ARG A 215 -6.51 3.34 -15.97
CA ARG A 215 -5.65 4.24 -16.77
C ARG A 215 -4.19 3.84 -16.80
N LEU A 216 -3.76 3.05 -15.83
CA LEU A 216 -2.45 2.38 -15.82
C LEU A 216 -2.41 1.10 -16.67
N GLY A 217 -3.53 0.73 -17.31
CA GLY A 217 -3.60 -0.38 -18.26
C GLY A 217 -4.14 -1.69 -17.67
N VAL A 218 -4.61 -1.70 -16.42
CA VAL A 218 -5.22 -2.89 -15.81
C VAL A 218 -6.64 -3.08 -16.37
N SER A 219 -7.02 -4.32 -16.74
CA SER A 219 -8.34 -4.63 -17.32
C SER A 219 -9.50 -4.45 -16.30
N GLU A 220 -10.75 -4.35 -16.76
CA GLU A 220 -11.88 -4.08 -15.85
C GLU A 220 -12.08 -5.26 -14.92
N ASP A 221 -12.06 -6.45 -15.50
CA ASP A 221 -12.15 -7.73 -14.81
C ASP A 221 -11.02 -7.90 -13.78
N ASP A 222 -9.80 -7.46 -14.12
CA ASP A 222 -8.67 -7.50 -13.19
C ASP A 222 -8.84 -6.49 -12.04
N VAL A 223 -9.33 -5.28 -12.32
CA VAL A 223 -9.65 -4.30 -11.26
C VAL A 223 -10.78 -4.82 -10.38
N GLU A 224 -11.82 -5.44 -10.95
CA GLU A 224 -12.90 -6.04 -10.18
C GLU A 224 -12.40 -7.19 -9.29
N SER A 225 -11.42 -7.96 -9.77
CA SER A 225 -10.75 -9.01 -9.01
C SER A 225 -9.94 -8.44 -7.84
N VAL A 226 -9.26 -7.30 -8.06
CA VAL A 226 -8.60 -6.54 -6.99
C VAL A 226 -9.62 -6.05 -5.95
N GLN A 227 -10.76 -5.51 -6.37
CA GLN A 227 -11.83 -5.09 -5.45
C GLN A 227 -12.31 -6.25 -4.57
N LYS A 228 -12.58 -7.42 -5.16
CA LYS A 228 -12.99 -8.63 -4.45
C LYS A 228 -11.93 -9.08 -3.43
N ALA A 229 -10.64 -8.94 -3.78
CA ALA A 229 -9.54 -9.23 -2.84
C ALA A 229 -9.51 -8.24 -1.67
N ILE A 230 -9.67 -6.93 -1.92
CA ILE A 230 -9.76 -5.91 -0.86
C ILE A 230 -10.95 -6.19 0.05
N GLU A 231 -12.13 -6.46 -0.52
CA GLU A 231 -13.35 -6.76 0.21
C GLU A 231 -13.20 -7.99 1.12
N ALA A 232 -12.51 -9.04 0.65
CA ALA A 232 -12.24 -10.23 1.44
C ALA A 232 -11.40 -9.93 2.69
N VAL A 233 -10.33 -9.12 2.54
CA VAL A 233 -9.46 -8.74 3.67
C VAL A 233 -10.18 -7.78 4.62
N ALA A 234 -10.93 -6.81 4.08
CA ALA A 234 -11.70 -5.86 4.89
C ALA A 234 -12.79 -6.56 5.72
N THR A 235 -13.52 -7.49 5.11
CA THR A 235 -14.53 -8.32 5.79
C THR A 235 -13.89 -9.17 6.88
N TRP A 236 -12.75 -9.81 6.59
CA TRP A 236 -11.99 -10.56 7.59
C TRP A 236 -11.53 -9.69 8.77
N ALA A 237 -11.16 -8.44 8.49
CA ALA A 237 -10.80 -7.45 9.51
C ALA A 237 -12.00 -6.91 10.29
N GLY A 238 -13.23 -7.29 9.94
CA GLY A 238 -14.48 -6.89 10.60
C GLY A 238 -15.11 -5.60 10.06
N LYS A 239 -14.75 -5.17 8.85
CA LYS A 239 -15.37 -4.02 8.18
C LYS A 239 -16.60 -4.46 7.38
N SER A 240 -17.61 -3.59 7.30
CA SER A 240 -18.65 -3.71 6.28
C SER A 240 -18.14 -3.15 4.96
N VAL A 241 -18.45 -3.87 3.88
CA VAL A 241 -18.14 -3.47 2.48
C VAL A 241 -19.40 -3.05 1.71
N GLU A 242 -20.54 -2.94 2.41
CA GLU A 242 -21.81 -2.55 1.80
C GLU A 242 -21.73 -1.13 1.23
N GLY A 243 -22.20 -0.97 -0.02
CA GLY A 243 -22.25 0.32 -0.70
C GLY A 243 -20.91 0.82 -1.24
N TRP A 244 -19.86 0.00 -1.22
CA TRP A 244 -18.59 0.35 -1.85
C TRP A 244 -18.75 0.50 -3.37
N PRO A 245 -18.14 1.53 -4.01
CA PRO A 245 -18.20 1.72 -5.45
C PRO A 245 -17.66 0.51 -6.22
N ARG A 246 -18.23 0.20 -7.38
CA ARG A 246 -17.78 -0.88 -8.28
C ARG A 246 -17.12 -0.30 -9.50
N VAL A 247 -16.04 -0.93 -9.98
CA VAL A 247 -15.35 -0.49 -11.20
C VAL A 247 -16.28 -0.47 -12.41
N THR A 248 -17.26 -1.38 -12.47
CA THR A 248 -18.29 -1.45 -13.52
C THR A 248 -19.17 -0.21 -13.61
N ASP A 249 -19.25 0.57 -12.51
CA ASP A 249 -20.03 1.81 -12.43
C ASP A 249 -19.15 3.05 -12.65
N VAL A 250 -17.84 2.87 -12.88
CA VAL A 250 -16.87 3.95 -13.08
C VAL A 250 -16.59 4.10 -14.58
N PRO A 251 -17.20 5.07 -15.27
CA PRO A 251 -16.95 5.27 -16.69
C PRO A 251 -15.52 5.76 -16.90
N ASP A 252 -14.82 5.11 -17.84
CA ASP A 252 -13.58 5.60 -18.44
C ASP A 252 -13.31 4.83 -19.74
N VAL A 253 -13.03 5.56 -20.83
CA VAL A 253 -12.63 4.94 -22.09
C VAL A 253 -11.12 4.78 -22.04
N ILE A 254 -10.64 3.52 -22.04
CA ILE A 254 -9.21 3.22 -22.19
C ILE A 254 -8.75 3.66 -23.58
#